data_AF-A0A554KFI6-F1
#
_entry.id   AF-A0A554KFI6-F1
#
_cell.length_a   1.000
_cell.length_b   1.000
_cell.length_c   1.000
_cell.angle_alpha   90.00
_cell.angle_beta   90.00
_cell.angle_gamma   90.00
#
_symmetry.space_group_name_H-M   'P 1'
#
loop_
_entity.id
_entity.type
_entity.pdbx_description
1 polymer ?
#
loop_
_entity_poly.entity_id
_entity_poly.type
_entity_poly.pdbx_seq_one_letter_code
_entity_poly.pdbx_strand_id
1 'polypeptide(L)'
;MPLKHATETLLVVGLGIAIALCGILLAVLPPLGISVWPWALLFLFAVLYPAVLYPLLRRRRAEYAFRALHWFPAALCLLWLAAQLLTEVVPSVFRVTDTLTWGWSSPGVALGLLLLAWFSLAVVRQRARRLGVIALLALGFAGVAVAGRAWHMQERAQFALASLLSSAEIAADTVPNLAHSSDEREENWRMSMRRRMRREERLNDRGDVAAHDSLSATVQAAQSQTSALIATTKPSRRGNEALSFGRRVVDAPPRLSHTGPEATGVLLLGLLAAYCGVLHVRVQRRAMS
;
A
#
# COMPACT_ATOMS: atom_id res chain seq x y z
N MET A 1 -13.77 16.48 34.39
CA MET A 1 -13.40 15.21 35.07
C MET A 1 -12.15 14.65 34.42
N PRO A 2 -11.14 14.23 35.20
CA PRO A 2 -9.94 13.56 34.67
C PRO A 2 -10.33 12.27 33.92
N LEU A 3 -9.50 11.85 32.95
CA LEU A 3 -9.70 10.60 32.20
C LEU A 3 -9.81 9.42 33.19
N LYS A 4 -10.78 8.53 32.95
CA LYS A 4 -10.80 7.25 33.66
C LYS A 4 -9.54 6.47 33.26
N HIS A 5 -8.87 5.84 34.22
CA HIS A 5 -7.61 5.12 33.98
C HIS A 5 -7.66 4.13 32.81
N ALA A 6 -8.82 3.49 32.59
CA ALA A 6 -9.05 2.61 31.46
C ALA A 6 -9.00 3.34 30.10
N THR A 7 -9.64 4.51 30.00
CA THR A 7 -9.67 5.31 28.74
C THR A 7 -8.31 5.85 28.37
N GLU A 8 -7.52 6.31 29.35
CA GLU A 8 -6.17 6.81 29.10
C GLU A 8 -5.25 5.67 28.61
N THR A 9 -5.34 4.49 29.25
CA THR A 9 -4.58 3.32 28.81
C THR A 9 -4.97 2.89 27.40
N LEU A 10 -6.27 2.90 27.07
CA LEU A 10 -6.74 2.57 25.72
C LEU A 10 -6.19 3.55 24.68
N LEU A 11 -6.13 4.84 24.98
CA LEU A 11 -5.55 5.85 24.09
C LEU A 11 -4.04 5.65 23.91
N VAL A 12 -3.31 5.31 24.98
CA VAL A 12 -1.88 4.96 24.91
C VAL A 12 -1.67 3.74 24.01
N VAL A 13 -2.45 2.67 24.19
CA VAL A 13 -2.37 1.48 23.35
C VAL A 13 -2.72 1.80 21.89
N GLY A 14 -3.82 2.54 21.67
CA GLY A 14 -4.23 2.97 20.34
C GLY A 14 -3.18 3.80 19.63
N LEU A 15 -2.50 4.71 20.35
CA LEU A 15 -1.40 5.48 19.81
C LEU A 15 -0.19 4.60 19.47
N GLY A 16 0.17 3.65 20.35
CA GLY A 16 1.24 2.70 20.07
C GLY A 16 0.98 1.85 18.82
N ILE A 17 -0.26 1.37 18.65
CA ILE A 17 -0.69 0.66 17.44
C ILE A 17 -0.61 1.59 16.22
N ALA A 18 -1.09 2.82 16.32
CA ALA A 18 -1.04 3.78 15.22
C ALA A 18 0.41 4.09 14.78
N ILE A 19 1.34 4.22 15.73
CA ILE A 19 2.77 4.42 15.45
C ILE A 19 3.34 3.19 14.71
N ALA A 20 3.06 1.99 15.21
CA ALA A 20 3.55 0.75 14.59
C ALA A 20 2.98 0.55 13.17
N LEU A 21 1.67 0.72 12.98
CA LEU A 21 1.03 0.63 11.68
C LEU A 21 1.55 1.68 10.70
N CYS A 22 1.72 2.92 11.17
CA CYS A 22 2.29 3.99 10.35
C CYS A 22 3.69 3.63 9.85
N GLY A 23 4.55 3.10 10.74
CA GLY A 23 5.88 2.65 10.35
C GLY A 23 5.88 1.48 9.35
N ILE A 24 4.99 0.49 9.55
CA ILE A 24 4.81 -0.61 8.59
C ILE A 24 4.39 -0.06 7.23
N LEU A 25 3.39 0.82 7.19
CA LEU A 25 2.90 1.41 5.95
C LEU A 25 3.99 2.22 5.25
N LEU A 26 4.71 3.10 5.97
CA LEU A 26 5.82 3.91 5.44
C LEU A 26 6.91 3.06 4.76
N ALA A 27 7.17 1.85 5.26
CA ALA A 27 8.15 0.94 4.67
C ALA A 27 7.70 0.32 3.34
N VAL A 28 6.39 0.23 3.12
CA VAL A 28 5.78 -0.33 1.90
C VAL A 28 5.51 0.76 0.87
N LEU A 29 5.53 2.03 1.25
CA LEU A 29 5.27 3.13 0.33
C LEU A 29 6.27 3.13 -0.84
N PRO A 30 5.80 3.35 -2.08
CA PRO A 30 6.69 3.52 -3.21
C PRO A 30 7.51 4.80 -3.04
N PRO A 31 8.72 4.88 -3.64
CA PRO A 31 9.47 6.12 -3.71
C PRO A 31 8.67 7.21 -4.43
N LEU A 32 8.86 8.47 -4.02
CA LEU A 32 8.10 9.62 -4.51
C LEU A 32 8.10 9.75 -6.04
N GLY A 33 9.21 9.40 -6.70
CA GLY A 33 9.33 9.43 -8.16
C GLY A 33 8.38 8.48 -8.90
N ILE A 34 7.81 7.46 -8.24
CA ILE A 34 6.86 6.53 -8.84
C ILE A 34 5.42 6.97 -8.60
N SER A 35 5.07 7.32 -7.36
CA SER A 35 3.69 7.73 -7.03
C SER A 35 3.60 8.56 -5.76
N VAL A 36 2.90 9.69 -5.83
CA VAL A 36 2.64 10.60 -4.70
C VAL A 36 1.33 10.25 -3.97
N TRP A 37 0.42 9.52 -4.61
CA TRP A 37 -0.91 9.22 -4.05
C TRP A 37 -0.87 8.42 -2.74
N PRO A 38 -0.10 7.32 -2.62
CA PRO A 38 -0.01 6.56 -1.37
C PRO A 38 0.54 7.41 -0.20
N TRP A 39 1.46 8.31 -0.50
CA TRP A 39 2.00 9.28 0.46
C TRP A 39 0.93 10.26 0.94
N ALA A 40 0.21 10.87 0.00
CA ALA A 40 -0.85 11.82 0.31
C ALA A 40 -1.95 11.16 1.14
N LEU A 41 -2.37 9.94 0.80
CA LEU A 41 -3.37 9.18 1.54
C LEU A 41 -2.88 8.84 2.96
N LEU A 42 -1.67 8.30 3.09
CA LEU A 42 -1.12 7.97 4.41
C LEU A 42 -0.96 9.20 5.29
N PHE A 43 -0.45 10.31 4.73
CA PHE A 43 -0.33 11.57 5.44
C PHE A 43 -1.70 12.14 5.85
N LEU A 44 -2.69 12.07 4.95
CA LEU A 44 -4.06 12.48 5.24
C LEU A 44 -4.62 11.68 6.43
N PHE A 45 -4.48 10.35 6.44
CA PHE A 45 -4.93 9.53 7.57
C PHE A 45 -4.15 9.84 8.86
N ALA A 46 -2.85 10.06 8.77
CA ALA A 46 -2.00 10.40 9.90
C ALA A 46 -2.35 11.75 10.54
N VAL A 47 -2.86 12.72 9.76
CA VAL A 47 -3.36 14.02 10.23
C VAL A 47 -4.82 13.95 10.68
N LEU A 48 -5.65 13.18 9.98
CA LEU A 48 -7.07 13.03 10.30
C LEU A 48 -7.25 12.31 11.64
N TYR A 49 -6.43 11.30 11.93
CA TYR A 49 -6.41 10.58 13.21
C TYR A 49 -6.36 11.52 14.44
N PRO A 50 -5.31 12.34 14.65
CA PRO A 50 -5.25 13.23 15.79
C PRO A 50 -6.29 14.34 15.70
N ALA A 51 -6.64 14.83 14.49
CA ALA A 51 -7.63 15.88 14.32
C ALA A 51 -9.03 15.46 14.80
N VAL A 52 -9.47 14.25 14.45
CA VAL A 52 -10.75 13.67 14.90
C VAL A 52 -10.73 13.38 16.40
N LEU A 53 -9.59 12.95 16.93
CA LEU A 53 -9.43 12.62 18.35
C LEU A 53 -9.26 13.87 19.24
N TYR A 54 -8.81 14.99 18.68
CA TYR A 54 -8.46 16.21 19.40
C TYR A 54 -9.62 16.79 20.25
N PRO A 55 -10.87 16.89 19.75
CA PRO A 55 -12.01 17.33 20.56
C PRO A 55 -12.24 16.44 21.79
N LEU A 56 -12.08 15.11 21.63
CA LEU A 56 -12.24 14.16 22.73
C LEU A 56 -11.15 14.36 23.79
N LEU A 57 -9.88 14.47 23.37
CA LEU A 57 -8.74 14.71 24.25
C LEU A 57 -8.88 16.04 25.00
N ARG A 58 -9.36 17.10 24.32
CA ARG A 58 -9.60 18.41 24.92
C ARG A 58 -10.75 18.36 25.94
N ARG A 59 -11.88 17.74 25.61
CA ARG A 59 -13.03 17.59 26.53
C ARG A 59 -12.66 16.84 27.80
N ARG A 60 -11.77 15.85 27.69
CA ARG A 60 -11.28 15.04 28.81
C ARG A 60 -10.08 15.64 29.55
N ARG A 61 -9.67 16.88 29.20
CA ARG A 61 -8.54 17.61 29.80
C ARG A 61 -7.24 16.79 29.81
N ALA A 62 -6.96 16.09 28.72
CA ALA A 62 -5.67 15.42 28.55
C ALA A 62 -4.51 16.41 28.62
N GLU A 63 -3.37 15.97 29.16
CA GLU A 63 -2.14 16.77 29.21
C GLU A 63 -1.72 17.23 27.80
N TYR A 64 -1.04 18.39 27.72
CA TYR A 64 -0.59 18.93 26.43
C TYR A 64 0.43 18.01 25.76
N ALA A 65 1.34 17.41 26.54
CA ALA A 65 2.32 16.45 26.03
C ALA A 65 1.64 15.23 25.38
N PHE A 66 0.63 14.67 26.04
CA PHE A 66 -0.12 13.54 25.48
C PHE A 66 -0.85 13.90 24.18
N ARG A 67 -1.45 15.09 24.12
CA ARG A 67 -2.10 15.59 22.91
C ARG A 67 -1.10 15.78 21.76
N ALA A 68 0.09 16.31 22.05
CA ALA A 68 1.14 16.48 21.06
C ALA A 68 1.63 15.12 20.52
N LEU A 69 1.75 14.11 21.38
CA LEU A 69 2.23 12.78 20.98
C LEU A 69 1.32 12.09 19.95
N HIS A 70 0.03 12.42 19.88
CA HIS A 70 -0.87 11.90 18.84
C HIS A 70 -0.57 12.44 17.45
N TRP A 71 0.15 13.55 17.34
CA TRP A 71 0.64 14.08 16.08
C TRP A 71 1.94 13.40 15.62
N PHE A 72 2.52 12.52 16.45
CA PHE A 72 3.76 11.82 16.12
C PHE A 72 3.69 11.03 14.79
N PRO A 73 2.63 10.26 14.48
CA PRO A 73 2.55 9.58 13.18
C PRO A 73 2.63 10.54 11.98
N ALA A 74 1.97 11.70 12.06
CA ALA A 74 2.06 12.71 11.00
C ALA A 74 3.45 13.33 10.91
N ALA A 75 4.08 13.62 12.06
CA ALA A 75 5.46 14.10 12.11
C ALA A 75 6.46 13.06 11.54
N LEU A 76 6.22 11.77 11.81
CA LEU A 76 7.00 10.68 11.24
C LEU A 76 6.88 10.63 9.71
N CYS A 77 5.67 10.76 9.17
CA CYS A 77 5.45 10.87 7.72
C CYS A 77 6.20 12.06 7.11
N LEU A 78 6.14 13.24 7.75
CA LEU A 78 6.85 14.44 7.26
C LEU A 78 8.37 14.28 7.32
N LEU A 79 8.89 13.70 8.41
CA LEU A 79 10.31 13.41 8.55
C LEU A 79 10.78 12.45 7.44
N TRP A 80 9.98 11.43 7.16
CA TRP A 80 10.27 10.46 6.10
C TRP A 80 10.24 11.10 4.71
N LEU A 81 9.23 11.93 4.45
CA LEU A 81 9.11 12.68 3.21
C LEU A 81 10.31 13.62 3.00
N ALA A 82 10.69 14.35 4.05
CA ALA A 82 11.85 15.23 4.03
C ALA A 82 13.15 14.45 3.79
N ALA A 83 13.30 13.25 4.37
CA ALA A 83 14.44 12.39 4.12
C ALA A 83 14.51 11.95 2.65
N GLN A 84 13.38 11.59 2.02
CA GLN A 84 13.35 11.24 0.60
C GLN A 84 13.69 12.42 -0.31
N LEU A 85 13.10 13.60 -0.07
CA LEU A 85 13.42 14.80 -0.83
C LEU A 85 14.91 15.18 -0.69
N LEU A 86 15.46 15.02 0.52
CA LEU A 86 16.88 15.31 0.77
C LEU A 86 17.80 14.34 0.03
N THR A 87 17.44 13.06 -0.10
CA THR A 87 18.21 12.10 -0.89
C THR A 87 18.22 12.40 -2.38
N GLU A 88 17.17 13.03 -2.90
CA GLU A 88 17.12 13.45 -4.31
C GLU A 88 18.08 14.63 -4.57
N VAL A 89 18.23 15.54 -3.60
CA VAL A 89 19.11 16.72 -3.73
C VAL A 89 20.57 16.37 -3.41
N VAL A 90 20.81 15.49 -2.44
CA VAL A 90 22.14 15.21 -1.90
C VAL A 90 22.41 13.69 -1.90
N PRO A 91 23.07 13.15 -2.93
CA PRO A 91 23.32 11.71 -3.04
C PRO A 91 24.15 11.13 -1.89
N SER A 92 24.99 11.94 -1.22
CA SER A 92 25.78 11.49 -0.07
C SER A 92 24.94 11.16 1.18
N VAL A 93 23.69 11.62 1.24
CA VAL A 93 22.74 11.30 2.32
C VAL A 93 22.22 9.87 2.21
N PHE A 94 22.46 9.17 1.10
CA PHE A 94 22.00 7.80 0.87
C PHE A 94 22.37 6.84 2.01
N ARG A 95 23.56 6.99 2.62
CA ARG A 95 23.98 6.16 3.77
C ARG A 95 23.12 6.41 5.02
N VAL A 96 22.73 7.66 5.25
CA VAL A 96 21.88 8.04 6.38
C VAL A 96 20.47 7.50 6.18
N THR A 97 19.94 7.62 4.96
CA THR A 97 18.62 7.05 4.63
C THR A 97 18.62 5.54 4.63
N ASP A 98 19.68 4.87 4.20
CA ASP A 98 19.79 3.41 4.25
C ASP A 98 19.66 2.90 5.71
N THR A 99 20.32 3.61 6.63
CA THR A 99 20.21 3.36 8.08
C THR A 99 18.82 3.68 8.63
N LEU A 100 18.15 4.73 8.13
CA LEU A 100 16.77 5.09 8.49
C LEU A 100 15.74 4.10 7.93
N THR A 101 15.99 3.52 6.75
CA THR A 101 15.20 2.46 6.10
C THR A 101 15.46 1.09 6.70
N TRP A 102 16.54 0.93 7.46
CA TRP A 102 16.86 -0.32 8.12
C TRP A 102 15.74 -0.74 9.08
N GLY A 103 15.13 -1.90 8.80
CA GLY A 103 14.10 -2.50 9.65
C GLY A 103 12.72 -1.85 9.57
N TRP A 104 12.25 -1.47 8.38
CA TRP A 104 10.86 -0.98 8.19
C TRP A 104 10.55 0.31 8.95
N SER A 105 11.41 1.33 8.82
CA SER A 105 11.34 2.58 9.60
C SER A 105 11.50 2.36 11.12
N SER A 106 12.19 1.29 11.53
CA SER A 106 12.41 0.93 12.93
C SER A 106 12.90 2.08 13.81
N PRO A 107 13.80 2.99 13.37
CA PRO A 107 14.29 4.05 14.25
C PRO A 107 13.18 5.04 14.61
N GLY A 108 12.30 5.36 13.66
CA GLY A 108 11.17 6.25 13.87
C GLY A 108 10.11 5.65 14.78
N VAL A 109 9.77 4.37 14.56
CA VAL A 109 8.83 3.63 15.43
C VAL A 109 9.39 3.48 16.84
N ALA A 110 10.67 3.11 16.96
CA ALA A 110 11.35 2.98 18.25
C ALA A 110 11.36 4.31 19.00
N LEU A 111 11.65 5.42 18.32
CA LEU A 111 11.57 6.76 18.92
C LEU A 111 10.16 7.07 19.41
N GLY A 112 9.12 6.78 18.61
CA GLY A 112 7.73 7.00 19.01
C GLY A 112 7.32 6.18 20.23
N LEU A 113 7.69 4.90 20.27
CA LEU A 113 7.44 4.02 21.42
C LEU A 113 8.25 4.43 22.66
N LEU A 114 9.48 4.93 22.47
CA LEU A 114 10.31 5.46 23.56
C LEU A 114 9.70 6.73 24.15
N LEU A 115 9.24 7.67 23.32
CA LEU A 115 8.53 8.86 23.78
C LEU A 115 7.22 8.49 24.52
N LEU A 116 6.51 7.46 24.04
CA LEU A 116 5.32 6.94 24.70
C LEU A 116 5.63 6.27 26.04
N ALA A 117 6.73 5.53 26.13
CA ALA A 117 7.23 4.92 27.36
C ALA A 117 7.68 5.99 28.36
N TRP A 118 8.42 7.01 27.89
CA TRP A 118 8.82 8.17 28.68
C TRP A 118 7.61 8.91 29.26
N PHE A 119 6.61 9.19 28.42
CA PHE A 119 5.34 9.77 28.88
C PHE A 119 4.67 8.88 29.94
N SER A 120 4.64 7.56 29.71
CA SER A 120 4.06 6.59 30.65
C SER A 120 4.81 6.50 31.98
N LEU A 121 6.12 6.78 32.00
CA LEU A 121 6.94 6.86 33.21
C LEU A 121 6.65 8.15 34.00
N ALA A 122 6.49 9.27 33.30
CA ALA A 122 6.16 10.56 33.92
C ALA A 122 4.81 10.49 34.67
N VAL A 123 3.81 9.78 34.13
CA VAL A 123 2.51 9.59 34.77
C VAL A 123 2.58 8.44 35.80
N VAL A 124 2.68 8.78 37.09
CA VAL A 124 3.03 7.85 38.19
C VAL A 124 2.06 6.67 38.37
N ARG A 125 0.80 6.81 37.95
CA ARG A 125 -0.25 5.81 38.19
C ARG A 125 -0.32 4.81 37.02
N GLN A 126 0.00 3.53 37.27
CA GLN A 126 -0.07 2.37 36.35
C GLN A 126 1.10 2.19 35.36
N ARG A 127 2.29 2.67 35.71
CA ARG A 127 3.53 2.54 34.92
C ARG A 127 3.76 1.12 34.39
N ALA A 128 3.75 0.11 35.27
CA ALA A 128 4.08 -1.26 34.91
C ALA A 128 3.16 -1.85 33.82
N ARG A 129 1.85 -1.63 33.93
CA ARG A 129 0.89 -2.13 32.94
C ARG A 129 1.07 -1.43 31.58
N ARG A 130 1.26 -0.11 31.56
CA ARG A 130 1.47 0.64 30.31
C ARG A 130 2.77 0.24 29.63
N LEU A 131 3.86 0.16 30.39
CA LEU A 131 5.16 -0.27 29.88
C LEU A 131 5.13 -1.72 29.38
N GLY A 132 4.41 -2.62 30.06
CA GLY A 132 4.23 -4.00 29.60
C GLY A 132 3.57 -4.06 28.23
N VAL A 133 2.50 -3.28 28.00
CA VAL A 133 1.85 -3.23 26.68
C VAL A 133 2.74 -2.58 25.62
N ILE A 134 3.44 -1.49 25.95
CA ILE A 134 4.38 -0.84 25.03
C ILE A 134 5.52 -1.79 24.65
N ALA A 135 6.06 -2.55 25.61
CA ALA A 135 7.08 -3.56 25.36
C ALA A 135 6.56 -4.67 24.44
N LEU A 136 5.33 -5.14 24.67
CA LEU A 136 4.71 -6.16 23.81
C LEU A 136 4.49 -5.64 22.39
N LEU A 137 4.06 -4.37 22.23
CA LEU A 137 3.97 -3.72 20.92
C LEU A 137 5.33 -3.60 20.24
N ALA A 138 6.38 -3.21 20.98
CA ALA A 138 7.74 -3.10 20.46
C ALA A 138 8.27 -4.47 19.99
N LEU A 139 8.05 -5.52 20.79
CA LEU A 139 8.44 -6.89 20.44
C LEU A 139 7.66 -7.41 19.23
N GLY A 140 6.34 -7.17 19.18
CA GLY A 140 5.51 -7.53 18.03
C GLY A 140 5.97 -6.84 16.75
N PHE A 141 6.23 -5.54 16.81
CA PHE A 141 6.76 -4.77 15.68
C PHE A 141 8.13 -5.28 15.25
N ALA A 142 9.05 -5.51 16.20
CA ALA A 142 10.38 -6.06 15.90
C ALA A 142 10.28 -7.44 15.23
N GLY A 143 9.37 -8.30 15.70
CA GLY A 143 9.09 -9.59 15.08
C GLY A 143 8.62 -9.46 13.63
N VAL A 144 7.70 -8.52 13.36
CA VAL A 144 7.23 -8.22 11.99
C VAL A 144 8.38 -7.67 11.14
N ALA A 145 9.21 -6.77 11.67
CA ALA A 145 10.33 -6.20 10.93
C ALA A 145 11.37 -7.27 10.54
N VAL A 146 11.68 -8.20 11.45
CA VAL A 146 12.59 -9.32 11.20
C VAL A 146 11.99 -10.31 10.21
N ALA A 147 10.73 -10.72 10.41
CA ALA A 147 10.04 -11.65 9.53
C ALA A 147 9.83 -11.06 8.11
N GLY A 148 9.49 -9.77 8.03
CA GLY A 148 9.33 -9.04 6.78
C GLY A 148 10.62 -9.04 5.95
N ARG A 149 11.79 -8.96 6.61
CA ARG A 149 13.10 -9.10 5.97
C ARG A 149 13.36 -10.54 5.48
N ALA A 150 13.04 -11.54 6.30
CA ALA A 150 13.27 -12.94 5.96
C ALA A 150 12.44 -13.42 4.75
N TRP A 151 11.26 -12.82 4.53
CA TRP A 151 10.31 -13.26 3.51
C TRP A 151 10.17 -12.35 2.29
N HIS A 152 11.09 -11.39 2.10
CA HIS A 152 11.00 -10.39 1.02
C HIS A 152 9.60 -9.73 0.93
N MET A 153 8.91 -9.58 2.07
CA MET A 153 7.52 -9.12 2.07
C MET A 153 7.41 -7.68 1.57
N GLN A 154 8.48 -6.89 1.73
CA GLN A 154 8.54 -5.52 1.25
C GLN A 154 8.43 -5.45 -0.28
N GLU A 155 9.21 -6.26 -1.00
CA GLU A 155 9.18 -6.30 -2.46
C GLU A 155 7.81 -6.76 -2.97
N ARG A 156 7.22 -7.78 -2.34
CA ARG A 156 5.88 -8.28 -2.69
C ARG A 156 4.78 -7.25 -2.41
N ALA A 157 4.86 -6.56 -1.29
CA ALA A 157 3.87 -5.56 -0.90
C ALA A 157 3.97 -4.30 -1.78
N GLN A 158 5.19 -3.86 -2.13
CA GLN A 158 5.41 -2.79 -3.10
C GLN A 158 4.87 -3.18 -4.48
N PHE A 159 5.13 -4.40 -4.94
CA PHE A 159 4.60 -4.91 -6.20
C PHE A 159 3.06 -4.97 -6.20
N ALA A 160 2.45 -5.46 -5.12
CA ALA A 160 0.99 -5.54 -4.99
C ALA A 160 0.33 -4.15 -4.93
N LEU A 161 0.95 -3.18 -4.25
CA LEU A 161 0.47 -1.79 -4.25
C LEU A 161 0.60 -1.15 -5.62
N ALA A 162 1.72 -1.36 -6.30
CA ALA A 162 1.94 -0.86 -7.65
C ALA A 162 0.92 -1.45 -8.65
N SER A 163 0.62 -2.75 -8.55
CA SER A 163 -0.37 -3.40 -9.44
C SER A 163 -1.80 -2.93 -9.18
N LEU A 164 -2.17 -2.66 -7.92
CA LEU A 164 -3.47 -2.08 -7.57
C LEU A 164 -3.62 -0.65 -8.12
N LEU A 165 -2.57 0.16 -7.98
CA LEU A 165 -2.58 1.54 -8.45
C LEU A 165 -2.59 1.62 -9.98
N SER A 166 -1.83 0.77 -10.67
CA SER A 166 -1.85 0.72 -12.14
C SER A 166 -3.17 0.20 -12.69
N SER A 167 -3.82 -0.76 -12.02
CA SER A 167 -5.15 -1.25 -12.40
C SER A 167 -6.23 -0.17 -12.31
N ALA A 168 -6.11 0.77 -11.35
CA ALA A 168 -7.00 1.90 -11.21
C ALA A 168 -6.81 2.96 -12.32
N GLU A 169 -5.59 3.08 -12.86
CA GLU A 169 -5.25 4.03 -13.92
C GLU A 169 -5.64 3.49 -15.31
N ILE A 170 -5.51 2.18 -15.54
CA ILE A 170 -5.91 1.52 -16.79
C ILE A 170 -7.43 1.57 -17.01
N ALA A 171 -8.24 1.53 -15.94
CA ALA A 171 -9.69 1.60 -16.04
C ALA A 171 -10.24 2.95 -16.56
N ALA A 172 -9.41 4.01 -16.59
CA ALA A 172 -9.82 5.33 -17.06
C ALA A 172 -9.62 5.55 -18.57
N ASP A 173 -8.85 4.70 -19.27
CA ASP A 173 -8.48 4.95 -20.68
C ASP A 173 -8.54 3.72 -21.61
N THR A 174 -9.05 2.58 -21.14
CA THR A 174 -9.19 1.37 -21.98
C THR A 174 -10.49 1.31 -22.79
N VAL A 175 -10.71 2.29 -23.65
CA VAL A 175 -11.33 1.97 -24.94
C VAL A 175 -10.23 2.17 -25.98
N PRO A 176 -9.54 1.10 -26.42
CA PRO A 176 -8.55 1.24 -27.48
C PRO A 176 -9.26 1.88 -28.69
N ASN A 177 -8.82 3.08 -29.07
CA ASN A 177 -9.38 3.80 -30.21
C ASN A 177 -9.02 3.03 -31.49
N LEU A 178 -9.86 2.07 -31.84
CA LEU A 178 -9.73 1.19 -33.00
C LEU A 178 -10.34 1.81 -34.27
N ALA A 179 -10.65 3.11 -34.26
CA ALA A 179 -11.08 3.83 -35.44
C ALA A 179 -9.99 3.79 -36.53
N HIS A 180 -10.41 3.96 -37.78
CA HIS A 180 -9.51 3.97 -38.94
C HIS A 180 -8.47 5.10 -38.79
N SER A 181 -7.18 4.77 -38.94
CA SER A 181 -6.10 5.77 -39.00
C SER A 181 -5.75 6.10 -40.45
N SER A 182 -5.41 7.37 -40.72
CA SER A 182 -4.89 7.81 -42.02
C SER A 182 -3.42 7.43 -42.24
N ASP A 183 -2.71 6.99 -41.20
CA ASP A 183 -1.33 6.50 -41.30
C ASP A 183 -1.31 5.00 -41.59
N GLU A 184 -0.71 4.61 -42.71
CA GLU A 184 -0.63 3.23 -43.18
C GLU A 184 0.15 2.30 -42.23
N ARG A 185 1.20 2.82 -41.57
CA ARG A 185 1.98 2.01 -40.61
C ARG A 185 1.17 1.73 -39.34
N GLU A 186 0.44 2.73 -38.88
CA GLU A 186 -0.42 2.60 -37.71
C GLU A 186 -1.65 1.74 -38.02
N GLU A 187 -2.27 1.90 -39.19
CA GLU A 187 -3.44 1.13 -39.62
C GLU A 187 -3.09 -0.36 -39.77
N ASN A 188 -1.88 -0.69 -40.24
CA ASN A 188 -1.40 -2.07 -40.29
C ASN A 188 -1.27 -2.68 -38.89
N TRP A 189 -0.77 -1.92 -37.92
CA TRP A 189 -0.72 -2.35 -36.52
C TRP A 189 -2.13 -2.51 -35.93
N ARG A 190 -3.03 -1.54 -36.14
CA ARG A 190 -4.45 -1.60 -35.70
C ARG A 190 -5.21 -2.75 -36.36
N MET A 191 -4.94 -3.06 -37.63
CA MET A 191 -5.47 -4.24 -38.31
C MET A 191 -4.99 -5.54 -37.67
N SER A 192 -3.70 -5.62 -37.30
CA SER A 192 -3.17 -6.79 -36.60
C SER A 192 -3.84 -7.01 -35.23
N MET A 193 -4.12 -5.93 -34.51
CA MET A 193 -4.86 -5.95 -33.24
C MET A 193 -6.31 -6.40 -33.45
N ARG A 194 -7.02 -5.85 -34.44
CA ARG A 194 -8.38 -6.28 -34.79
C ARG A 194 -8.44 -7.76 -35.17
N ARG A 195 -7.43 -8.28 -35.88
CA ARG A 195 -7.33 -9.72 -36.22
C ARG A 195 -7.11 -10.60 -34.99
N ARG A 196 -6.32 -10.15 -34.03
CA ARG A 196 -6.10 -10.86 -32.75
C ARG A 196 -7.36 -10.86 -31.89
N MET A 197 -8.02 -9.71 -31.72
CA MET A 197 -9.27 -9.61 -30.96
C MET A 197 -10.37 -10.55 -31.52
N ARG A 198 -10.59 -10.55 -32.85
CA ARG A 198 -11.54 -11.50 -33.48
C ARG A 198 -11.14 -12.97 -33.32
N ARG A 199 -9.85 -13.26 -33.11
CA ARG A 199 -9.39 -14.64 -32.85
C ARG A 199 -9.68 -15.04 -31.41
N GLU A 200 -9.45 -14.15 -30.46
CA GLU A 200 -9.76 -14.36 -29.04
C GLU A 200 -11.26 -14.49 -28.83
N GLU A 201 -12.07 -13.63 -29.44
CA GLU A 201 -13.54 -13.71 -29.40
C GLU A 201 -14.06 -15.07 -29.90
N ARG A 202 -13.55 -15.54 -31.04
CA ARG A 202 -13.88 -16.89 -31.55
C ARG A 202 -13.44 -18.04 -30.65
N LEU A 203 -12.37 -17.86 -29.87
CA LEU A 203 -11.93 -18.87 -28.91
C LEU A 203 -12.82 -18.86 -27.67
N ASN A 204 -13.27 -17.67 -27.24
CA ASN A 204 -14.20 -17.51 -26.13
C ASN A 204 -15.57 -18.10 -26.47
N ASP A 205 -16.12 -17.77 -27.65
CA ASP A 205 -17.38 -18.35 -28.15
C ASP A 205 -17.30 -19.89 -28.25
N ARG A 206 -16.17 -20.44 -28.69
CA ARG A 206 -15.96 -21.89 -28.73
C ARG A 206 -15.83 -22.51 -27.34
N GLY A 207 -15.22 -21.80 -26.39
CA GLY A 207 -15.13 -22.22 -24.99
C GLY A 207 -16.51 -22.30 -24.35
N ASP A 208 -17.36 -21.31 -24.60
CA ASP A 208 -18.72 -21.25 -24.04
C ASP A 208 -19.64 -22.31 -24.67
N VAL A 209 -19.54 -22.55 -25.98
CA VAL A 209 -20.28 -23.64 -26.64
C VAL A 209 -19.81 -25.01 -26.16
N ALA A 210 -18.50 -25.24 -26.00
CA ALA A 210 -17.98 -26.50 -25.48
C ALA A 210 -18.35 -26.72 -23.99
N ALA A 211 -18.44 -25.64 -23.20
CA ALA A 211 -18.91 -25.70 -21.83
C ALA A 211 -20.42 -26.04 -21.76
N HIS A 212 -21.22 -25.52 -22.69
CA HIS A 212 -22.65 -25.82 -22.77
C HIS A 212 -22.93 -27.26 -23.26
N ASP A 213 -22.16 -27.76 -24.22
CA ASP A 213 -22.25 -29.13 -24.73
C ASP A 213 -21.79 -30.17 -23.69
N SER A 214 -20.72 -29.87 -22.94
CA SER A 214 -20.27 -30.75 -21.85
C SER A 214 -21.24 -30.78 -20.67
N LEU A 215 -21.89 -29.66 -20.33
CA LEU A 215 -22.95 -29.65 -19.31
C LEU A 215 -24.18 -30.47 -19.76
N SER A 216 -24.57 -30.34 -21.04
CA SER A 216 -25.70 -31.07 -21.62
C SER A 216 -25.43 -32.59 -21.72
N ALA A 217 -24.20 -32.97 -22.11
CA ALA A 217 -23.76 -34.36 -22.14
C ALA A 217 -23.64 -34.97 -20.73
N THR A 218 -23.24 -34.18 -19.73
CA THR A 218 -23.18 -34.65 -18.32
C THR A 218 -24.59 -34.82 -17.73
N VAL A 219 -25.55 -33.96 -18.09
CA VAL A 219 -26.96 -34.10 -17.69
C VAL A 219 -27.63 -35.30 -18.38
N GLN A 220 -27.35 -35.57 -19.65
CA GLN A 220 -27.82 -36.79 -20.34
C GLN A 220 -27.17 -38.08 -19.81
N ALA A 221 -25.89 -38.02 -19.42
CA ALA A 221 -25.20 -39.14 -18.77
C ALA A 221 -25.75 -39.43 -17.37
N ALA A 222 -26.10 -38.38 -16.60
CA ALA A 222 -26.73 -38.53 -15.28
C ALA A 222 -28.15 -39.13 -15.35
N GLN A 223 -28.87 -38.95 -16.46
CA GLN A 223 -30.19 -39.57 -16.69
C GLN A 223 -30.10 -41.03 -17.16
N SER A 224 -28.91 -41.49 -17.56
CA SER A 224 -28.68 -42.83 -18.15
C SER A 224 -27.95 -43.80 -17.20
N GLN A 225 -27.60 -43.38 -15.97
CA GLN A 225 -26.82 -44.17 -15.01
C GLN A 225 -27.63 -44.76 -13.84
N THR A 226 -28.86 -45.21 -14.09
CA THR A 226 -29.62 -46.06 -13.15
C THR A 226 -29.61 -47.54 -13.52
N SER A 227 -28.70 -47.99 -14.40
CA SER A 227 -28.57 -49.41 -14.73
C SER A 227 -27.14 -49.75 -15.16
N ALA A 228 -26.63 -50.88 -14.67
CA ALA A 228 -25.37 -51.55 -15.00
C ALA A 228 -24.11 -51.12 -14.20
N LEU A 229 -24.04 -51.73 -13.01
CA LEU A 229 -22.84 -52.11 -12.27
C LEU A 229 -22.04 -53.19 -13.05
N ILE A 230 -20.71 -53.23 -12.85
CA ILE A 230 -19.75 -54.33 -13.12
C ILE A 230 -19.07 -54.36 -14.52
N ALA A 231 -17.78 -54.00 -14.60
CA ALA A 231 -16.67 -54.91 -14.99
C ALA A 231 -15.31 -54.20 -15.23
N THR A 232 -14.28 -54.79 -14.63
CA THR A 232 -12.81 -54.67 -14.75
C THR A 232 -12.26 -54.56 -16.19
N THR A 233 -11.15 -53.86 -16.47
CA THR A 233 -9.76 -54.36 -16.36
C THR A 233 -8.71 -53.29 -16.79
N LYS A 234 -7.45 -53.57 -16.45
CA LYS A 234 -6.26 -52.69 -16.36
C LYS A 234 -5.37 -52.79 -17.66
N PRO A 235 -4.09 -52.34 -17.69
CA PRO A 235 -3.58 -51.20 -18.48
C PRO A 235 -2.63 -51.58 -19.64
N SER A 236 -2.27 -50.62 -20.50
CA SER A 236 -1.09 -50.74 -21.37
C SER A 236 -0.34 -49.42 -21.56
N ARG A 237 0.91 -49.56 -21.97
CA ARG A 237 2.13 -48.81 -21.63
C ARG A 237 2.65 -48.03 -22.85
N ARG A 238 3.45 -46.98 -22.57
CA ARG A 238 4.70 -46.55 -23.27
C ARG A 238 4.66 -45.18 -23.97
N GLY A 239 5.62 -44.32 -23.61
CA GLY A 239 6.07 -43.18 -24.42
C GLY A 239 6.49 -41.93 -23.62
N ASN A 240 7.64 -41.96 -22.95
CA ASN A 240 8.32 -40.78 -22.42
C ASN A 240 9.08 -40.08 -23.56
N GLU A 241 8.77 -38.83 -23.89
CA GLU A 241 9.73 -37.86 -24.43
C GLU A 241 9.34 -36.45 -23.97
N ALA A 242 10.00 -35.98 -22.91
CA ALA A 242 10.00 -34.58 -22.51
C ALA A 242 11.20 -33.91 -23.18
N LEU A 243 10.96 -33.06 -24.19
CA LEU A 243 11.98 -32.23 -24.82
C LEU A 243 11.55 -30.76 -24.81
N SER A 244 12.11 -30.07 -23.81
CA SER A 244 12.57 -28.68 -23.80
C SER A 244 12.24 -27.79 -25.00
N PHE A 245 11.26 -26.89 -24.85
CA PHE A 245 11.08 -25.73 -25.72
C PHE A 245 11.70 -24.49 -25.05
N GLY A 246 12.82 -24.03 -25.62
CA GLY A 246 13.57 -22.86 -25.17
C GLY A 246 12.75 -21.58 -25.27
N ARG A 247 12.50 -20.94 -24.13
CA ARG A 247 11.99 -19.58 -24.04
C ARG A 247 13.18 -18.62 -24.00
N ARG A 248 13.56 -18.07 -25.17
CA ARG A 248 14.47 -16.92 -25.24
C ARG A 248 13.78 -15.73 -24.58
N VAL A 249 14.40 -15.21 -23.52
CA VAL A 249 14.15 -13.88 -22.99
C VAL A 249 14.61 -12.90 -24.07
N VAL A 250 13.66 -12.18 -24.66
CA VAL A 250 13.95 -11.07 -25.57
C VAL A 250 13.97 -9.82 -24.71
N ASP A 251 15.12 -9.16 -24.71
CA ASP A 251 15.40 -7.90 -24.02
C ASP A 251 14.35 -6.84 -24.34
N ALA A 252 13.79 -6.22 -23.30
CA ALA A 252 13.04 -4.96 -23.43
C ALA A 252 14.03 -3.79 -23.27
N PRO A 253 13.98 -2.76 -24.14
CA PRO A 253 14.94 -1.64 -24.08
C PRO A 253 14.63 -0.69 -22.91
N PRO A 254 15.65 0.00 -22.35
CA PRO A 254 15.44 0.90 -21.23
C PRO A 254 14.81 2.21 -21.73
N ARG A 255 13.73 2.66 -21.07
CA ARG A 255 13.31 4.07 -21.15
C ARG A 255 13.44 4.69 -19.77
N LEU A 256 14.34 5.66 -19.69
CA LEU A 256 14.41 6.67 -18.64
C LEU A 256 13.17 7.56 -18.76
N SER A 257 12.34 7.61 -17.72
CA SER A 257 11.42 8.72 -17.53
C SER A 257 12.14 9.81 -16.75
N HIS A 258 12.61 10.83 -17.46
CA HIS A 258 12.86 12.13 -16.87
C HIS A 258 11.52 12.66 -16.34
N THR A 259 11.36 12.74 -15.02
CA THR A 259 10.32 13.58 -14.39
C THR A 259 10.93 14.94 -14.13
N GLY A 260 10.42 15.95 -14.84
CA GLY A 260 10.78 17.35 -14.66
C GLY A 260 10.25 17.94 -13.33
N PRO A 261 10.52 19.23 -13.08
CA PRO A 261 10.27 19.94 -11.81
C PRO A 261 8.79 20.13 -11.41
N GLU A 262 7.84 19.45 -12.07
CA GLU A 262 6.40 19.64 -11.84
C GLU A 262 5.88 18.89 -10.60
N ALA A 263 6.43 17.72 -10.28
CA ALA A 263 6.04 16.96 -9.08
C ALA A 263 6.42 17.71 -7.78
N THR A 264 7.53 18.44 -7.80
CA THR A 264 7.98 19.31 -6.71
C THR A 264 7.03 20.52 -6.56
N GLY A 265 6.51 21.05 -7.67
CA GLY A 265 5.58 22.17 -7.68
C GLY A 265 4.23 21.85 -7.03
N VAL A 266 3.65 20.68 -7.31
CA VAL A 266 2.36 20.26 -6.71
C VAL A 266 2.48 20.05 -5.20
N LEU A 267 3.61 19.50 -4.74
CA LEU A 267 3.89 19.29 -3.32
C LEU A 267 4.11 20.63 -2.58
N LEU A 268 4.84 21.56 -3.20
CA LEU A 268 5.06 22.89 -2.64
C LEU A 268 3.75 23.70 -2.57
N LEU A 269 2.91 23.60 -3.60
CA LEU A 269 1.58 24.22 -3.63
C LEU A 269 0.64 23.62 -2.57
N GLY A 270 0.69 22.30 -2.36
CA GLY A 270 -0.08 21.64 -1.30
C GLY A 270 0.31 22.08 0.11
N LEU A 271 1.63 22.20 0.37
CA LEU A 271 2.15 22.73 1.64
C LEU A 271 1.82 24.21 1.82
N LEU A 272 1.88 25.01 0.75
CA LEU A 272 1.53 26.42 0.76
C LEU A 272 0.02 26.61 1.04
N ALA A 273 -0.84 25.81 0.40
CA ALA A 273 -2.29 25.84 0.61
C ALA A 273 -2.66 25.44 2.05
N ALA A 274 -2.01 24.40 2.60
CA ALA A 274 -2.19 23.99 3.99
C ALA A 274 -1.76 25.10 4.97
N TYR A 275 -0.64 25.77 4.70
CA TYR A 275 -0.15 26.90 5.49
C TYR A 275 -1.11 28.11 5.43
N CYS A 276 -1.59 28.47 4.23
CA CYS A 276 -2.57 29.53 4.02
C CYS A 276 -3.90 29.23 4.73
N GLY A 277 -4.37 27.98 4.71
CA GLY A 277 -5.57 27.57 5.45
C GLY A 277 -5.43 27.75 6.96
N VAL A 278 -4.27 27.39 7.53
CA VAL A 278 -3.98 27.57 8.97
C VAL A 278 -3.89 29.06 9.34
N LEU A 279 -3.29 29.90 8.48
CA LEU A 279 -3.24 31.35 8.67
C LEU A 279 -4.64 31.98 8.60
N HIS A 280 -5.47 31.58 7.65
CA HIS A 280 -6.83 32.11 7.50
C HIS A 280 -7.69 31.83 8.74
N VAL A 281 -7.61 30.61 9.28
CA VAL A 281 -8.31 30.24 10.53
C VAL A 281 -7.77 31.03 11.74
N ARG A 282 -6.47 31.35 11.78
CA ARG A 282 -5.89 32.18 12.85
C ARG A 282 -6.32 33.64 12.78
N VAL A 283 -6.43 34.20 11.57
CA VAL A 283 -6.89 35.58 11.35
C VAL A 283 -8.37 35.73 11.70
N GLN A 284 -9.22 34.80 11.27
CA GLN A 284 -10.65 34.82 11.64
C GLN A 284 -10.86 34.79 13.17
N ARG A 285 -10.03 34.02 13.90
CA ARG A 285 -10.11 33.97 15.37
C ARG A 285 -9.68 35.25 16.06
N ARG A 286 -8.86 36.10 15.42
CA ARG A 286 -8.46 37.42 15.94
C ARG A 286 -9.44 38.51 15.56
N ALA A 287 -10.20 38.34 14.47
CA ALA A 287 -11.24 39.28 14.06
C ALA A 287 -12.54 39.13 14.88
N MET A 288 -12.72 38.00 15.57
CA MET A 288 -13.87 37.72 16.44
C MET A 288 -13.59 37.95 17.93
N SER A 289 -12.41 38.48 18.28
CA SER A 289 -12.02 38.88 19.64
C SER A 289 -11.81 40.38 19.70
#